data_AF-E0I3E8-F1
#
_entry.id   AF-E0I3E8-F1
#
_cell.length_a   1.000
_cell.length_b   1.000
_cell.length_c   1.000
_cell.angle_alpha   90.00
_cell.angle_beta   90.00
_cell.angle_gamma   90.00
#
_symmetry.space_group_name_H-M   'P 1'
#
loop_
_entity.id
_entity.type
_entity.pdbx_description
1 polymer ?
#
loop_
_entity_poly.entity_id
_entity_poly.type
_entity_poly.pdbx_seq_one_letter_code
_entity_poly.pdbx_strand_id
1 'polypeptide(L)'
;MPYTNGNLALQPKRKHEQQKQVVRETTRTVVTKRTLPMGEKLRYLLTIIGVVFVLFFIVSRYADVYKIKYETKKMTDAQMKLTTDIQELQQQVETLKSPDYLAKQAAKNGYSFPVDDAGKEITVRKKNAESSPDARN
;
A
#
# COMPACT_ATOMS: atom_id res chain seq x y z
N MET A 1 -109.23 -41.09 -10.28
CA MET A 1 -108.51 -40.16 -11.17
C MET A 1 -107.86 -39.07 -10.32
N PRO A 2 -106.60 -38.66 -10.61
CA PRO A 2 -105.96 -37.44 -10.09
C PRO A 2 -106.69 -36.21 -10.71
N TYR A 3 -106.60 -34.95 -10.22
CA TYR A 3 -105.41 -34.12 -10.11
C TYR A 3 -105.60 -32.97 -9.09
N THR A 4 -104.56 -32.78 -8.27
CA THR A 4 -104.18 -31.56 -7.55
C THR A 4 -103.59 -30.53 -8.52
N ASN A 5 -103.97 -29.25 -8.40
CA ASN A 5 -103.23 -28.03 -8.80
C ASN A 5 -104.00 -26.82 -8.22
N GLY A 6 -103.48 -25.89 -7.43
CA GLY A 6 -102.10 -25.61 -7.06
C GLY A 6 -102.01 -24.75 -5.78
N ASN A 7 -101.01 -25.10 -4.98
CA ASN A 7 -100.29 -24.31 -3.97
C ASN A 7 -101.07 -23.34 -3.05
N LEU A 8 -101.82 -23.90 -2.09
CA LEU A 8 -102.18 -23.22 -0.84
C LEU A 8 -100.96 -23.17 0.11
N ALA A 9 -99.86 -22.55 -0.33
CA ALA A 9 -98.71 -22.30 0.53
C ALA A 9 -98.88 -20.93 1.21
N LEU A 10 -99.26 -20.98 2.49
CA LEU A 10 -98.95 -20.00 3.53
C LEU A 10 -99.02 -18.51 3.11
N GLN A 11 -100.18 -17.91 3.38
CA GLN A 11 -100.27 -16.47 3.58
C GLN A 11 -99.33 -15.98 4.72
N PRO A 12 -98.93 -14.70 4.67
CA PRO A 12 -97.59 -14.25 5.01
C PRO A 12 -97.45 -13.92 6.49
N LYS A 13 -96.58 -14.65 7.20
CA LYS A 13 -96.09 -14.18 8.51
C LYS A 13 -94.95 -13.21 8.24
N ARG A 14 -95.26 -11.92 8.39
CA ARG A 14 -94.33 -10.78 8.43
C ARG A 14 -93.03 -11.19 9.12
N LYS A 15 -91.97 -11.46 8.35
CA LYS A 15 -90.61 -11.35 8.86
C LYS A 15 -90.38 -9.86 9.01
N HIS A 16 -90.36 -9.41 10.27
CA HIS A 16 -89.76 -8.15 10.64
C HIS A 16 -88.43 -7.99 9.92
N GLU A 17 -88.13 -6.76 9.55
CA GLU A 17 -86.84 -6.24 9.08
C GLU A 17 -85.69 -6.57 10.04
N GLN A 18 -85.37 -7.86 10.18
CA GLN A 18 -84.07 -8.29 10.64
C GLN A 18 -83.14 -8.03 9.47
N GLN A 19 -82.71 -6.77 9.44
CA GLN A 19 -81.43 -6.29 8.96
C GLN A 19 -80.83 -7.22 7.93
N LYS A 20 -80.88 -6.80 6.66
CA LYS A 20 -79.86 -7.18 5.69
C LYS A 20 -78.51 -6.92 6.35
N GLN A 21 -77.98 -7.89 7.06
CA GLN A 21 -76.58 -8.01 7.36
C GLN A 21 -75.98 -8.27 5.98
N VAL A 22 -75.64 -7.17 5.32
CA VAL A 22 -74.65 -7.18 4.26
C VAL A 22 -73.42 -7.74 4.94
N VAL A 23 -73.22 -9.06 4.79
CA VAL A 23 -72.02 -9.74 5.24
C VAL A 23 -70.90 -9.13 4.42
N ARG A 24 -70.32 -8.05 4.95
CA ARG A 24 -69.08 -7.51 4.44
C ARG A 24 -68.05 -8.59 4.74
N GLU A 25 -67.58 -9.24 3.69
CA GLU A 25 -66.37 -10.06 3.77
C GLU A 25 -65.26 -9.16 4.34
N THR A 26 -65.00 -9.27 5.64
CA THR A 26 -63.84 -8.62 6.23
C THR A 26 -62.64 -9.44 5.80
N THR A 27 -62.09 -9.08 4.64
CA THR A 27 -60.82 -9.62 4.17
C THR A 27 -59.80 -9.38 5.27
N ARG A 28 -59.35 -10.46 5.91
CA ARG A 28 -58.35 -10.40 6.97
C ARG A 28 -57.06 -9.90 6.34
N THR A 29 -56.79 -8.61 6.47
CA THR A 29 -55.52 -8.02 6.07
C THR A 29 -54.44 -8.61 6.96
N VAL A 30 -53.67 -9.56 6.42
CA VAL A 30 -52.48 -10.09 7.09
C VAL A 30 -51.45 -8.97 7.10
N VAL A 31 -51.36 -8.25 8.21
CA VAL A 31 -50.31 -7.26 8.42
C VAL A 31 -49.02 -8.03 8.65
N THR A 32 -48.29 -8.30 7.57
CA THR A 32 -46.93 -8.85 7.67
C THR A 32 -46.09 -7.81 8.40
N LYS A 33 -45.49 -8.20 9.54
CA LYS A 33 -44.61 -7.32 10.31
C LYS A 33 -43.47 -6.89 9.38
N ARG A 34 -43.41 -5.60 9.03
CA ARG A 34 -42.30 -5.05 8.25
C ARG A 34 -41.02 -5.25 9.06
N THR A 35 -40.18 -6.19 8.64
CA THR A 35 -38.87 -6.43 9.24
C THR A 35 -37.92 -5.31 8.82
N LEU A 36 -37.82 -4.30 9.67
CA LEU A 36 -36.98 -3.10 9.60
C LEU A 36 -37.16 -2.22 8.34
N PRO A 37 -37.34 -0.90 8.51
CA PRO A 37 -37.43 0.03 7.40
C PRO A 37 -36.16 -0.02 6.53
N MET A 38 -36.32 0.09 5.21
CA MET A 38 -35.24 -0.07 4.22
C MET A 38 -34.01 0.81 4.51
N GLY A 39 -34.21 1.99 5.10
CA GLY A 39 -33.15 2.93 5.45
C GLY A 39 -32.19 2.42 6.53
N GLU A 40 -32.66 1.65 7.51
CA GLU A 40 -31.77 1.10 8.56
C GLU A 40 -30.87 0.00 7.99
N LYS A 41 -31.40 -0.89 7.15
CA LYS A 41 -30.63 -1.95 6.48
C LYS A 41 -29.48 -1.39 5.64
N LEU A 42 -29.70 -0.27 4.97
CA LEU A 42 -28.69 0.37 4.12
C LEU A 42 -27.50 0.91 4.92
N ARG A 43 -27.75 1.47 6.11
CA ARG A 43 -26.70 1.96 7.01
C ARG A 43 -25.87 0.81 7.56
N TYR A 44 -26.51 -0.29 7.96
CA TYR A 44 -25.78 -1.47 8.43
C TYR A 44 -24.90 -2.08 7.32
N LEU A 45 -25.42 -2.24 6.11
CA LEU A 45 -24.64 -2.74 4.98
C LEU A 45 -23.39 -1.85 4.71
N LEU A 46 -23.58 -0.53 4.72
CA LEU A 46 -22.48 0.42 4.51
C LEU A 46 -21.43 0.33 5.62
N THR A 47 -21.83 0.19 6.89
CA THR A 47 -20.88 0.03 7.99
C THR A 47 -20.07 -1.27 7.88
N ILE A 48 -20.70 -2.38 7.50
CA ILE A 48 -20.01 -3.65 7.29
C ILE A 48 -18.97 -3.51 6.17
N ILE A 49 -19.38 -2.90 5.05
CA ILE A 49 -18.48 -2.63 3.93
C ILE A 49 -17.31 -1.74 4.38
N GLY A 50 -17.58 -0.67 5.13
CA GLY A 50 -16.56 0.23 5.66
C GLY A 50 -15.53 -0.50 6.52
N VAL A 51 -15.98 -1.35 7.45
CA VAL A 51 -15.09 -2.15 8.30
C VAL A 51 -14.23 -3.11 7.47
N VAL A 52 -14.83 -3.80 6.49
CA VAL A 52 -14.09 -4.71 5.60
C VAL A 52 -13.04 -3.95 4.77
N PHE A 53 -13.36 -2.76 4.27
CA PHE A 53 -12.39 -1.92 3.54
C PHE A 53 -11.22 -1.49 4.42
N VAL A 54 -11.46 -1.11 5.68
CA VAL A 54 -10.39 -0.75 6.62
C VAL A 54 -9.49 -1.96 6.87
N LEU A 55 -10.06 -3.14 7.12
CA LEU A 55 -9.29 -4.37 7.31
C LEU A 55 -8.48 -4.73 6.05
N PHE A 56 -9.10 -4.64 4.87
CA PHE A 56 -8.43 -4.89 3.60
C PHE A 56 -7.25 -3.94 3.37
N PHE A 57 -7.43 -2.65 3.66
CA PHE A 57 -6.40 -1.64 3.53
C PHE A 57 -5.21 -1.87 4.48
N ILE A 58 -5.48 -2.32 5.70
CA ILE A 58 -4.42 -2.69 6.64
C ILE A 58 -3.60 -3.85 6.05
N VAL A 59 -4.25 -4.90 5.55
CA VAL A 59 -3.57 -6.05 4.95
C VAL A 59 -2.75 -5.66 3.72
N SER A 60 -3.27 -4.80 2.84
CA SER A 60 -2.54 -4.37 1.65
C SER A 60 -1.26 -3.60 2.00
N ARG A 61 -1.29 -2.78 3.04
CA ARG A 61 -0.10 -2.07 3.54
C ARG A 61 1.00 -2.99 4.04
N TYR A 62 0.66 -4.17 4.57
CA TYR A 62 1.68 -5.13 5.01
C TYR A 62 2.50 -5.67 3.82
N ALA A 63 1.89 -5.95 2.67
CA ALA A 63 2.59 -6.46 1.50
C ALA A 63 3.64 -5.46 0.98
N ASP A 64 3.29 -4.17 0.94
CA ASP A 64 4.20 -3.11 0.51
C ASP A 64 5.40 -2.97 1.46
N VAL A 65 5.17 -3.08 2.77
CA VAL A 65 6.22 -3.01 3.79
C VAL A 65 7.25 -4.14 3.61
N TYR A 66 6.81 -5.34 3.23
CA TYR A 66 7.75 -6.45 2.95
C TYR A 66 8.60 -6.18 1.72
N LYS A 67 8.00 -5.63 0.65
CA LYS A 67 8.72 -5.30 -0.57
C LYS A 67 9.81 -4.25 -0.31
N ILE A 68 9.47 -3.19 0.44
CA ILE A 68 10.41 -2.11 0.77
C ILE A 68 11.58 -2.64 1.60
N LYS A 69 11.33 -3.50 2.61
CA LYS A 69 12.42 -4.09 3.42
C LYS A 69 13.43 -4.88 2.59
N TYR A 70 12.93 -5.67 1.64
CA TYR A 70 13.80 -6.46 0.76
C TYR A 70 14.60 -5.56 -0.18
N GLU A 71 13.96 -4.53 -0.74
CA GLU A 71 14.61 -3.56 -1.60
C GLU A 71 15.69 -2.77 -0.86
N THR A 72 15.40 -2.29 0.35
CA THR A 72 16.40 -1.62 1.20
C THR A 72 17.60 -2.52 1.46
N LYS A 73 17.38 -3.80 1.82
CA LYS A 73 18.49 -4.74 2.05
C LYS A 73 19.34 -4.90 0.78
N LYS A 74 18.71 -5.11 -0.38
CA LYS A 74 19.41 -5.26 -1.66
C LYS A 74 20.21 -4.01 -2.01
N MET A 75 19.64 -2.83 -1.80
CA MET A 75 20.31 -1.55 -2.04
C MET A 75 21.50 -1.35 -1.09
N THR A 76 21.35 -1.71 0.18
CA THR A 76 22.45 -1.67 1.17
C THR A 76 23.58 -2.62 0.79
N ASP A 77 23.26 -3.86 0.39
CA ASP A 77 24.27 -4.83 -0.05
C ASP A 77 25.01 -4.34 -1.31
N ALA A 78 24.29 -3.70 -2.24
CA ALA A 78 24.89 -3.09 -3.43
C ALA A 78 25.82 -1.92 -3.08
N GLN A 79 25.41 -1.04 -2.15
CA GLN A 79 26.24 0.06 -1.68
C GLN A 79 27.51 -0.45 -0.98
N MET A 80 27.41 -1.51 -0.17
CA MET A 80 28.58 -2.12 0.46
C MET A 80 29.57 -2.65 -0.58
N LYS A 81 29.08 -3.36 -1.61
CA LYS A 81 29.93 -3.85 -2.71
C LYS A 81 30.63 -2.70 -3.43
N LEU A 82 29.88 -1.68 -3.84
CA LEU A 82 30.45 -0.51 -4.52
C LEU A 82 31.48 0.21 -3.65
N THR A 83 31.25 0.30 -2.33
CA THR A 83 32.20 0.92 -1.40
C THR A 83 33.49 0.11 -1.31
N THR A 84 33.39 -1.22 -1.24
CA THR A 84 34.56 -2.11 -1.27
C THR A 84 35.33 -1.98 -2.58
N ASP A 85 34.63 -1.98 -3.71
CA ASP A 85 35.26 -1.83 -5.03
C ASP A 85 35.99 -0.47 -5.14
N ILE A 86 35.38 0.60 -4.64
CA ILE A 86 36.00 1.93 -4.60
C ILE A 86 37.25 1.93 -3.71
N GLN A 87 37.21 1.28 -2.54
CA GLN A 87 38.38 1.19 -1.66
C GLN A 87 39.50 0.39 -2.31
N GLU A 88 39.19 -0.71 -2.97
CA GLU A 88 40.17 -1.51 -3.71
C GLU A 88 40.81 -0.70 -4.84
N LEU A 89 39.99 0.01 -5.63
CA LEU A 89 40.48 0.89 -6.70
C LEU A 89 41.35 2.02 -6.14
N GLN A 90 40.97 2.62 -5.01
CA GLN A 90 41.78 3.64 -4.35
C GLN A 90 43.12 3.08 -3.89
N GLN A 91 43.14 1.87 -3.32
CA GLN A 91 44.36 1.20 -2.90
C GLN A 91 45.27 0.88 -4.09
N GLN A 92 44.71 0.42 -5.22
CA GLN A 92 45.46 0.21 -6.45
C GLN A 92 46.06 1.51 -6.97
N VAL A 93 45.27 2.60 -6.98
CA VAL A 93 45.74 3.93 -7.37
C VAL A 93 46.84 4.44 -6.46
N GLU A 94 46.73 4.26 -5.14
CA GLU A 94 47.76 4.66 -4.18
C GLU A 94 49.04 3.83 -4.37
N THR A 95 48.91 2.54 -4.63
CA THR A 95 50.04 1.65 -4.95
C THR A 95 50.74 2.08 -6.25
N LEU A 96 49.98 2.42 -7.30
CA LEU A 96 50.49 2.92 -8.58
C LEU A 96 51.08 4.33 -8.46
N LYS A 97 50.53 5.18 -7.59
CA LYS A 97 51.06 6.52 -7.28
C LYS A 97 52.21 6.48 -6.28
N SER A 98 52.57 5.32 -5.76
CA SER A 98 53.67 5.22 -4.80
C SER A 98 54.96 5.73 -5.46
N PRO A 99 55.75 6.55 -4.76
CA PRO A 99 56.92 7.21 -5.32
C PRO A 99 57.99 6.20 -5.77
N ASP A 100 58.06 5.04 -5.12
CA ASP A 100 58.96 3.95 -5.49
C ASP A 100 58.55 3.29 -6.83
N TYR A 101 57.25 3.09 -7.06
CA TYR A 101 56.75 2.60 -8.35
C TYR A 101 57.00 3.62 -9.47
N LEU A 102 56.69 4.89 -9.22
CA LEU A 102 56.94 5.99 -10.16
C LEU A 102 58.43 6.12 -10.49
N ALA A 103 59.33 6.03 -9.50
CA ALA A 103 60.78 6.08 -9.72
C ALA A 103 61.26 4.89 -10.56
N LYS A 104 60.77 3.67 -10.29
CA LYS A 104 61.08 2.47 -11.07
C LYS A 104 60.59 2.57 -12.52
N GLN A 105 59.38 3.12 -12.72
CA GLN A 105 58.79 3.25 -14.05
C GLN A 105 59.41 4.40 -14.85
N ALA A 106 59.78 5.51 -14.19
CA ALA A 106 60.57 6.59 -14.77
C ALA A 106 61.95 6.10 -15.23
N ALA A 107 62.66 5.34 -14.39
CA ALA A 107 63.96 4.77 -14.75
C ALA A 107 63.88 3.79 -15.93
N LYS A 108 62.83 2.94 -15.99
CA LYS A 108 62.58 2.05 -17.14
C LYS A 108 62.31 2.80 -18.45
N ASN A 109 61.69 3.97 -18.36
CA ASN A 109 61.35 4.81 -19.51
C ASN A 109 62.47 5.82 -19.86
N GLY A 110 63.64 5.73 -19.21
CA GLY A 110 64.80 6.57 -19.50
C GLY A 110 64.74 7.99 -18.90
N TYR A 111 63.78 8.27 -18.02
CA TYR A 111 63.70 9.54 -17.31
C TYR A 111 64.60 9.52 -16.07
N SER A 112 65.40 10.57 -15.90
CA SER A 112 66.21 10.83 -14.70
C SER A 112 65.77 12.15 -14.07
N PHE A 113 66.01 12.31 -12.77
CA PHE A 113 65.74 13.59 -12.11
C PHE A 113 66.66 14.67 -12.70
N PRO A 114 66.14 15.88 -12.99
CA PRO A 114 66.98 16.98 -13.43
C PRO A 114 68.01 17.27 -12.32
N VAL A 115 69.26 17.31 -12.73
CA VAL A 115 70.40 17.65 -11.88
C VAL A 115 70.63 19.15 -12.05
N ASP A 116 70.67 19.92 -10.95
CA ASP A 116 71.07 21.33 -11.03
C ASP A 116 72.54 21.43 -11.53
N ASP A 117 72.94 22.59 -12.05
CA ASP A 117 74.30 22.87 -12.57
C ASP A 117 75.46 22.54 -11.59
N ALA A 118 75.14 22.23 -10.33
CA ALA A 118 76.05 21.81 -9.27
C ALA A 118 76.06 20.29 -8.97
N GLY A 119 75.45 19.44 -9.80
CA GLY A 119 75.53 17.98 -9.66
C GLY A 119 74.68 17.38 -8.54
N LYS A 120 73.68 18.10 -8.02
CA LYS A 120 72.79 17.64 -6.94
C LYS A 120 71.36 17.43 -7.45
N GLU A 121 70.73 16.35 -7.01
CA GLU A 121 69.31 16.05 -7.30
C GLU A 121 68.40 17.14 -6.72
N ILE A 122 67.57 17.75 -7.56
CA ILE A 122 66.65 18.80 -7.15
C ILE A 122 65.53 18.17 -6.31
N THR A 123 65.63 18.29 -4.99
CA THR A 123 64.58 17.81 -4.07
C THR A 123 63.45 18.83 -4.03
N VAL A 124 62.34 18.55 -4.71
CA VAL A 124 61.16 19.42 -4.68
C VAL A 124 60.56 19.39 -3.26
N ARG A 125 60.65 20.52 -2.55
CA ARG A 125 60.08 20.70 -1.20
C ARG A 125 58.56 20.48 -1.24
N LYS A 126 58.06 19.40 -0.63
CA LYS A 126 56.63 19.20 -0.41
C LYS A 126 56.08 20.39 0.39
N LYS A 127 55.15 21.14 -0.20
CA LYS A 127 54.33 22.12 0.52
C LYS A 127 53.36 21.33 1.38
N ASN A 128 53.68 21.20 2.67
CA ASN A 128 52.78 20.59 3.66
C ASN A 128 51.42 21.28 3.58
N ALA A 129 50.39 20.50 3.29
CA ALA A 129 49.02 20.87 3.49
C ALA A 129 48.79 20.86 5.00
N GLU A 130 48.76 22.04 5.64
CA GLU A 130 48.30 22.13 7.02
C GLU A 130 47.64 23.48 7.33
N SER A 131 46.52 23.37 8.05
CA SER A 131 45.65 24.38 8.66
C SER A 131 44.60 25.08 7.77
N SER A 132 43.36 24.61 7.87
CA SER A 132 42.48 25.21 8.89
C SER A 132 41.45 24.20 9.37
N PRO A 133 41.33 23.98 10.70
CA PRO A 133 40.22 23.26 11.28
C PRO A 133 38.96 24.14 11.22
N ASP A 134 37.83 23.46 11.06
CA ASP A 134 36.54 23.74 11.69
C ASP A 134 36.31 25.17 12.22
N ALA A 135 35.59 25.98 11.44
CA ALA A 135 34.79 27.10 11.94
C ALA A 135 33.87 27.60 10.82
N ARG A 136 32.59 27.18 10.84
CA ARG A 136 31.42 27.95 10.36
C ARG A 136 30.10 27.21 10.60
N ASN A 137 29.30 27.79 11.51
CA ASN A 137 27.84 27.84 11.69
C ASN A 137 26.98 26.63 11.30
#